data_AF-A0A968SZG2-F1
#
_entry.id   AF-A0A968SZG2-F1
#
_cell.length_a   1.000
_cell.length_b   1.000
_cell.length_c   1.000
_cell.angle_alpha   90.00
_cell.angle_beta   90.00
_cell.angle_gamma   90.00
#
_symmetry.space_group_name_H-M   'P 1'
#
loop_
_entity.id
_entity.type
_entity.pdbx_description
1 polymer ?
#
loop_
_entity_poly.entity_id
_entity_poly.type
_entity_poly.pdbx_seq_one_letter_code
_entity_poly.pdbx_strand_id
1 'polypeptide(L)'
;MYQQGQNGLLSTFREGWRNRNLLGIGIALLIIGFYIVLYFTEYIFGRDVLDPVAKALGLPNRWFLYGALYCVAMVGGGIYYLRRHGNSRYNRFRIATNIGVQIAFGFSVPFIMHLAGQKDFYFSYLWPLKFDYLMPDTLQSLPLYLSAYCFFGSLIVIPILAVMLGKRFYCSWICGCGGLANTFGDPWRHLTATDTKSWKFEMVTVHSVMLLAFGTTALVFIDFLFGDRYPALSAT
;
A
#
# COMPACT_ATOMS: atom_id res chain seq x y z
N MET A 1 11.00 7.90 -40.27
CA MET A 1 11.30 6.89 -39.23
C MET A 1 10.69 7.18 -37.84
N TYR A 2 10.23 8.40 -37.53
CA TYR A 2 9.56 8.71 -36.24
C TYR A 2 8.14 8.13 -36.06
N GLN A 3 7.42 7.82 -37.16
CA GLN A 3 6.04 7.33 -37.08
C GLN A 3 5.92 5.85 -36.64
N GLN A 4 6.90 4.99 -36.94
CA GLN A 4 6.85 3.57 -36.55
C GLN A 4 6.97 3.39 -35.02
N GLY A 5 7.69 4.27 -34.32
CA GLY A 5 7.76 4.26 -32.85
C GLY A 5 6.47 4.74 -32.17
N GLN A 6 5.71 5.63 -32.82
CA GLN A 6 4.43 6.13 -32.31
C GLN A 6 3.28 5.15 -32.53
N ASN A 7 3.31 4.32 -33.58
CA ASN A 7 2.24 3.36 -33.88
C ASN A 7 2.00 2.34 -32.75
N GLY A 8 3.05 1.93 -32.02
CA GLY A 8 2.92 1.10 -30.82
C GLY A 8 2.37 1.82 -29.58
N LEU A 9 2.45 3.16 -29.56
CA LEU A 9 1.91 4.04 -28.52
C LEU A 9 0.47 4.49 -28.82
N LEU A 10 0.01 4.42 -30.08
CA LEU A 10 -1.34 4.85 -30.47
C LEU A 10 -2.44 4.09 -29.72
N SER A 11 -2.30 2.78 -29.48
CA SER A 11 -3.26 2.03 -28.66
C SER A 11 -3.30 2.48 -27.20
N THR A 12 -2.18 3.01 -26.68
CA THR A 12 -2.11 3.53 -25.32
C THR A 12 -2.89 4.84 -25.15
N PHE A 13 -2.92 5.68 -26.18
CA PHE A 13 -3.59 6.99 -26.13
C PHE A 13 -4.99 7.01 -26.76
N ARG A 14 -5.36 6.03 -27.60
CA ARG A 14 -6.65 6.02 -28.32
C ARG A 14 -7.71 5.11 -27.71
N GLU A 15 -7.35 4.18 -26.83
CA GLU A 15 -8.32 3.33 -26.16
C GLU A 15 -9.12 4.13 -25.12
N GLY A 16 -10.45 4.15 -25.24
CA GLY A 16 -11.33 4.99 -24.42
C GLY A 16 -11.26 4.73 -22.91
N TRP A 17 -10.87 3.53 -22.50
CA TRP A 17 -10.71 3.17 -21.07
C TRP A 17 -9.36 3.62 -20.48
N ARG A 18 -8.36 3.93 -21.31
CA ARG A 18 -7.01 4.36 -20.91
C ARG A 18 -6.82 5.88 -20.97
N ASN A 19 -7.80 6.60 -21.50
CA ASN A 19 -7.79 8.05 -21.62
C ASN A 19 -8.79 8.69 -20.63
N ARG A 20 -8.80 10.03 -20.53
CA ARG A 20 -9.73 10.81 -19.69
C ARG A 20 -11.18 10.85 -20.24
N ASN A 21 -11.59 9.84 -20.99
CA ASN A 21 -12.95 9.70 -21.50
C ASN A 21 -13.88 9.13 -20.41
N LEU A 22 -15.19 9.11 -20.68
CA LEU A 22 -16.21 8.65 -19.73
C LEU A 22 -15.92 7.27 -19.13
N LEU A 23 -15.37 6.33 -19.92
CA LEU A 23 -15.01 5.00 -19.44
C LEU A 23 -13.85 5.04 -18.42
N GLY A 24 -12.79 5.81 -18.70
CA GLY A 24 -11.68 5.98 -17.76
C GLY A 24 -12.12 6.65 -16.46
N ILE A 25 -12.99 7.67 -16.55
CA ILE A 25 -13.60 8.33 -15.38
C ILE A 25 -14.49 7.33 -14.62
N GLY A 26 -15.28 6.52 -15.31
CA GLY A 26 -16.12 5.49 -14.71
C GLY A 26 -15.30 4.46 -13.92
N ILE A 27 -14.15 4.02 -14.45
CA ILE A 27 -13.23 3.13 -13.74
C ILE A 27 -12.64 3.81 -12.50
N ALA A 28 -12.23 5.08 -12.61
CA ALA A 28 -11.72 5.83 -11.46
C ALA A 28 -12.77 5.98 -10.37
N LEU A 29 -14.01 6.35 -10.73
CA LEU A 29 -15.14 6.46 -9.80
C LEU A 29 -15.50 5.11 -9.17
N LEU A 30 -15.42 4.02 -9.93
CA LEU A 30 -15.64 2.67 -9.41
C LEU A 30 -14.59 2.31 -8.36
N ILE A 31 -13.30 2.56 -8.62
CA ILE A 31 -12.23 2.28 -7.67
C ILE A 31 -12.41 3.17 -6.42
N ILE A 32 -12.63 4.47 -6.59
CA ILE A 32 -12.86 5.39 -5.47
C ILE A 32 -14.09 4.97 -4.66
N GLY A 33 -15.21 4.68 -5.33
CA GLY A 33 -16.44 4.21 -4.70
C GLY A 33 -16.23 2.91 -3.93
N PHE A 34 -15.46 1.96 -4.49
CA PHE A 34 -15.09 0.74 -3.78
C PHE A 34 -14.33 1.04 -2.48
N TYR A 35 -13.34 1.94 -2.49
CA TYR A 35 -12.62 2.32 -1.26
C TYR A 35 -13.50 3.07 -0.25
N ILE A 36 -14.41 3.92 -0.73
CA ILE A 36 -15.38 4.60 0.14
C ILE A 36 -16.26 3.56 0.84
N VAL A 37 -16.81 2.59 0.10
CA VAL A 37 -17.58 1.50 0.71
C VAL A 37 -16.71 0.66 1.64
N LEU A 38 -15.49 0.29 1.23
CA LEU A 38 -14.59 -0.52 2.04
C LEU A 38 -14.29 0.08 3.42
N TYR A 39 -14.01 1.38 3.49
CA TYR A 39 -13.65 2.05 4.73
C TYR A 39 -14.86 2.59 5.51
N PHE A 40 -15.90 3.06 4.82
CA PHE A 40 -17.02 3.78 5.42
C PHE A 40 -18.35 3.02 5.35
N THR A 41 -18.36 1.71 5.07
CA THR A 41 -19.60 0.91 4.95
C THR A 41 -20.53 1.06 6.15
N GLU A 42 -20.00 0.97 7.37
CA GLU A 42 -20.82 1.05 8.59
C GLU A 42 -21.42 2.44 8.77
N TYR A 43 -20.66 3.49 8.44
CA TYR A 43 -21.14 4.87 8.52
C TYR A 43 -22.21 5.18 7.46
N ILE A 44 -22.06 4.63 6.25
CA ILE A 44 -22.96 4.91 5.12
C ILE A 44 -24.23 4.04 5.18
N PHE A 45 -24.10 2.75 5.52
CA PHE A 45 -25.19 1.77 5.43
C PHE A 45 -25.68 1.27 6.79
N GLY A 46 -25.07 1.68 7.90
CA GLY A 46 -25.38 1.17 9.24
C GLY A 46 -24.99 -0.30 9.47
N ARG A 47 -24.32 -0.93 8.50
CA ARG A 47 -23.85 -2.32 8.56
C ARG A 47 -22.67 -2.53 7.61
N ASP A 48 -21.94 -3.61 7.82
CA ASP A 48 -20.93 -4.06 6.87
C ASP A 48 -21.58 -4.81 5.69
N VAL A 49 -21.46 -4.23 4.50
CA VAL A 49 -22.00 -4.82 3.26
C VAL A 49 -21.00 -5.77 2.57
N LEU A 50 -19.71 -5.67 2.90
CA LEU A 50 -18.64 -6.45 2.28
C LEU A 50 -18.32 -7.72 3.07
N ASP A 51 -18.52 -7.72 4.38
CA ASP A 51 -18.32 -8.90 5.23
C ASP A 51 -19.15 -10.12 4.78
N PRO A 52 -20.45 -9.99 4.45
CA PRO A 52 -21.23 -11.12 3.93
C PRO A 52 -20.66 -11.68 2.62
N VAL A 53 -20.14 -10.80 1.75
CA VAL A 53 -19.50 -11.17 0.49
C VAL A 53 -18.18 -11.90 0.75
N ALA A 54 -17.38 -11.40 1.70
CA ALA A 54 -16.14 -12.05 2.12
C ALA A 54 -16.41 -13.46 2.65
N LYS A 55 -17.39 -13.63 3.54
CA LYS A 55 -17.77 -14.92 4.11
C LYS A 55 -18.31 -15.90 3.06
N ALA A 56 -19.08 -15.41 2.09
CA ALA A 56 -19.56 -16.23 0.96
C ALA A 56 -18.39 -16.76 0.10
N LEU A 57 -17.29 -16.03 0.03
CA LEU A 57 -16.05 -16.44 -0.65
C LEU A 57 -15.10 -17.26 0.25
N GLY A 58 -15.51 -17.60 1.48
CA GLY A 58 -14.70 -18.34 2.45
C GLY A 58 -13.62 -17.50 3.14
N LEU A 59 -13.73 -16.17 3.10
CA LEU A 59 -12.79 -15.26 3.76
C LEU A 59 -13.36 -14.76 5.10
N PRO A 60 -12.51 -14.57 6.14
CA PRO A 60 -12.98 -14.20 7.48
C PRO A 60 -13.68 -12.84 7.57
N ASN A 61 -13.19 -11.84 6.83
CA ASN A 61 -13.66 -10.45 6.91
C ASN A 61 -13.40 -9.66 5.61
N ARG A 62 -13.95 -8.44 5.54
CA ARG A 62 -13.79 -7.50 4.42
C ARG A 62 -12.33 -7.14 4.10
N TRP A 63 -11.43 -7.14 5.09
CA TRP A 63 -10.01 -6.83 4.88
C TRP A 63 -9.28 -7.95 4.16
N PHE A 64 -9.60 -9.21 4.45
CA PHE A 64 -9.11 -10.35 3.69
C PHE A 64 -9.68 -10.38 2.27
N LEU A 65 -10.94 -9.98 2.08
CA LEU A 65 -11.50 -9.77 0.74
C LEU A 65 -10.69 -8.74 -0.05
N TYR A 66 -10.39 -7.59 0.56
CA TYR A 66 -9.55 -6.58 -0.04
C TYR A 66 -8.14 -7.09 -0.38
N GLY A 67 -7.49 -7.82 0.54
CA GLY A 67 -6.19 -8.43 0.31
C GLY A 67 -6.20 -9.44 -0.86
N ALA A 68 -7.24 -10.28 -0.93
CA ALA A 68 -7.43 -11.25 -2.01
C ALA A 68 -7.65 -10.55 -3.37
N LEU A 69 -8.48 -9.50 -3.41
CA LEU A 69 -8.66 -8.67 -4.61
C LEU A 69 -7.34 -8.03 -5.05
N TYR A 70 -6.50 -7.60 -4.11
CA TYR A 70 -5.17 -7.09 -4.38
C TYR A 70 -4.28 -8.13 -5.07
N CYS A 71 -4.26 -9.37 -4.56
CA CYS A 71 -3.54 -10.48 -5.17
C CYS A 71 -4.03 -10.74 -6.59
N VAL A 72 -5.34 -10.84 -6.80
CA VAL A 72 -5.94 -11.08 -8.13
C VAL A 72 -5.57 -9.95 -9.11
N ALA A 73 -5.72 -8.70 -8.69
CA ALA A 73 -5.39 -7.54 -9.52
C ALA A 73 -3.90 -7.47 -9.85
N MET A 74 -3.01 -7.73 -8.88
CA MET A 74 -1.57 -7.74 -9.11
C MET A 74 -1.12 -8.90 -10.00
N VAL A 75 -1.70 -10.09 -9.86
CA VAL A 75 -1.40 -11.23 -10.73
C VAL A 75 -1.89 -10.96 -12.15
N GLY A 76 -3.15 -10.57 -12.31
CA GLY A 76 -3.73 -10.26 -13.62
C GLY A 76 -3.00 -9.10 -14.32
N GLY A 77 -2.78 -8.00 -13.61
CA GLY A 77 -2.02 -6.85 -14.07
C GLY A 77 -0.55 -7.19 -14.36
N GLY A 78 0.05 -8.09 -13.57
CA GLY A 78 1.42 -8.56 -13.76
C GLY A 78 1.58 -9.39 -15.02
N ILE A 79 0.65 -10.30 -15.29
CA ILE A 79 0.62 -11.08 -16.55
C ILE A 79 0.47 -10.13 -17.74
N TYR A 80 -0.46 -9.17 -17.65
CA TYR A 80 -0.64 -8.14 -18.68
C TYR A 80 0.65 -7.32 -18.91
N TYR A 81 1.26 -6.83 -17.84
CA TYR A 81 2.48 -6.03 -17.89
C TYR A 81 3.65 -6.82 -18.48
N LEU A 82 3.88 -8.06 -18.04
CA LEU A 82 4.99 -8.89 -18.50
C LEU A 82 4.84 -9.33 -19.96
N ARG A 83 3.62 -9.48 -20.48
CA ARG A 83 3.41 -9.70 -21.92
C ARG A 83 3.91 -8.54 -22.78
N ARG A 84 3.87 -7.30 -22.26
CA ARG A 84 4.28 -6.09 -22.98
C ARG A 84 5.71 -5.64 -22.67
N HIS A 85 6.14 -5.78 -21.41
CA HIS A 85 7.39 -5.23 -20.87
C HIS A 85 8.36 -6.30 -20.33
N GLY A 86 8.05 -7.59 -20.51
CA GLY A 86 8.80 -8.72 -19.97
C GLY A 86 10.11 -9.08 -20.68
N ASN A 87 10.49 -8.37 -21.75
CA ASN A 87 11.75 -8.64 -22.45
C ASN A 87 12.95 -8.45 -21.51
N SER A 88 12.90 -7.41 -20.65
CA SER A 88 13.94 -7.15 -19.65
C SER A 88 13.88 -8.15 -18.49
N ARG A 89 15.03 -8.77 -18.17
CA ARG A 89 15.18 -9.62 -16.97
C ARG A 89 14.84 -8.84 -15.70
N TYR A 90 15.25 -7.58 -15.62
CA TYR A 90 14.98 -6.71 -14.48
C TYR A 90 13.47 -6.56 -14.21
N ASN A 91 12.67 -6.32 -15.26
CA ASN A 91 11.22 -6.18 -15.10
C ASN A 91 10.55 -7.48 -14.68
N ARG A 92 11.02 -8.63 -15.20
CA ARG A 92 10.54 -9.95 -14.78
C ARG A 92 10.78 -10.17 -13.29
N PHE A 93 11.99 -9.95 -12.80
CA PHE A 93 12.31 -10.11 -11.39
C PHE A 93 11.52 -9.14 -10.52
N ARG A 94 11.47 -7.85 -10.87
CA ARG A 94 10.74 -6.85 -10.08
C ARG A 94 9.26 -7.19 -9.90
N ILE A 95 8.58 -7.56 -10.98
CA ILE A 95 7.15 -7.86 -10.93
C ILE A 95 6.90 -9.19 -10.22
N ALA A 96 7.74 -10.20 -10.46
CA ALA A 96 7.65 -11.48 -9.74
C ALA A 96 7.85 -11.29 -8.24
N THR A 97 8.83 -10.48 -7.82
CA THR A 97 9.06 -10.15 -6.41
C THR A 97 7.86 -9.41 -5.81
N ASN A 98 7.34 -8.38 -6.47
CA ASN A 98 6.18 -7.63 -5.95
C ASN A 98 4.94 -8.52 -5.75
N ILE A 99 4.64 -9.37 -6.74
CA ILE A 99 3.51 -10.31 -6.65
C ILE A 99 3.78 -11.35 -5.56
N GLY A 100 5.00 -11.89 -5.48
CA GLY A 100 5.40 -12.84 -4.46
C GLY A 100 5.29 -12.26 -3.05
N VAL A 101 5.76 -11.03 -2.83
CA VAL A 101 5.64 -10.33 -1.55
C VAL A 101 4.19 -10.05 -1.20
N GLN A 102 3.36 -9.60 -2.15
CA GLN A 102 1.93 -9.37 -1.90
C GLN A 102 1.20 -10.66 -1.51
N ILE A 103 1.44 -11.76 -2.23
CA ILE A 103 0.79 -13.03 -1.92
C ILE A 103 1.31 -13.56 -0.57
N ALA A 104 2.64 -13.66 -0.40
CA ALA A 104 3.23 -14.25 0.80
C ALA A 104 2.99 -13.38 2.05
N PHE A 105 3.50 -12.14 2.05
CA PHE A 105 3.50 -11.27 3.23
C PHE A 105 2.26 -10.38 3.32
N GLY A 106 1.69 -9.99 2.19
CA GLY A 106 0.51 -9.11 2.15
C GLY A 106 -0.82 -9.82 2.41
N PHE A 107 -0.91 -11.14 2.13
CA PHE A 107 -2.16 -11.90 2.26
C PHE A 107 -1.98 -13.22 3.02
N SER A 108 -1.12 -14.14 2.55
CA SER A 108 -1.02 -15.49 3.09
C SER A 108 -0.56 -15.53 4.55
N VAL A 109 0.48 -14.78 4.92
CA VAL A 109 0.98 -14.75 6.30
C VAL A 109 -0.08 -14.21 7.27
N PRO A 110 -0.67 -13.02 7.07
CA PRO A 110 -1.77 -12.54 7.91
C PRO A 110 -2.95 -13.53 7.97
N PHE A 111 -3.30 -14.14 6.84
CA PHE A 111 -4.42 -15.09 6.75
C PHE A 111 -4.16 -16.37 7.56
N ILE A 112 -2.96 -16.93 7.47
CA ILE A 112 -2.58 -18.12 8.25
C ILE A 112 -2.51 -17.78 9.74
N MET A 113 -1.99 -16.60 10.10
CA MET A 113 -1.97 -16.13 11.49
C MET A 113 -3.38 -16.01 12.07
N HIS A 114 -4.31 -15.46 11.28
CA HIS A 114 -5.72 -15.36 11.64
C HIS A 114 -6.32 -16.75 11.92
N LEU A 115 -6.09 -17.72 11.04
CA LEU A 115 -6.58 -19.10 11.20
C LEU A 115 -5.94 -19.79 12.42
N ALA A 116 -4.71 -19.42 12.78
CA ALA A 116 -4.03 -19.89 13.99
C ALA A 116 -4.50 -19.18 15.28
N GLY A 117 -5.48 -18.27 15.19
CA GLY A 117 -5.98 -17.50 16.32
C GLY A 117 -5.00 -16.44 16.84
N GLN A 118 -3.98 -16.09 16.06
CA GLN A 118 -3.01 -15.05 16.38
C GLN A 118 -3.48 -13.70 15.83
N LYS A 119 -2.96 -12.59 16.39
CA LYS A 119 -3.23 -11.24 15.87
C LYS A 119 -2.62 -11.08 14.47
N ASP A 120 -3.42 -10.64 13.51
CA ASP A 120 -2.99 -10.43 12.12
C ASP A 120 -1.80 -9.45 12.06
N PHE A 121 -0.67 -9.91 11.53
CA PHE A 121 0.55 -9.12 11.43
C PHE A 121 1.08 -9.05 10.00
N TYR A 122 1.42 -7.84 9.55
CA TYR A 122 1.87 -7.56 8.19
C TYR A 122 3.34 -7.17 8.17
N PHE A 123 4.22 -8.14 7.91
CA PHE A 123 5.67 -7.93 7.90
C PHE A 123 6.14 -6.93 6.83
N SER A 124 5.39 -6.77 5.75
CA SER A 124 5.72 -5.81 4.71
C SER A 124 5.48 -4.35 5.13
N TYR A 125 4.72 -4.07 6.19
CA TYR A 125 4.41 -2.71 6.63
C TYR A 125 5.19 -2.30 7.88
N LEU A 126 5.94 -1.20 7.77
CA LEU A 126 6.75 -0.64 8.85
C LEU A 126 6.47 0.86 8.97
N TRP A 127 6.87 1.45 10.09
CA TRP A 127 6.76 2.89 10.29
C TRP A 127 7.66 3.64 9.29
N PRO A 128 7.24 4.77 8.69
CA PRO A 128 6.06 5.58 9.02
C PRO A 128 4.77 5.19 8.27
N LEU A 129 4.82 4.21 7.36
CA LEU A 129 3.62 3.82 6.59
C LEU A 129 2.55 3.19 7.49
N LYS A 130 2.98 2.39 8.45
CA LYS A 130 2.13 1.78 9.46
C LYS A 130 2.53 2.28 10.85
N PHE A 131 1.96 3.42 11.24
CA PHE A 131 2.40 4.16 12.42
C PHE A 131 2.11 3.43 13.73
N ASP A 132 1.00 2.68 13.79
CA ASP A 132 0.54 1.92 14.95
C ASP A 132 1.57 0.90 15.44
N TYR A 133 2.37 0.33 14.54
CA TYR A 133 3.37 -0.71 14.88
C TYR A 133 4.55 -0.21 15.71
N LEU A 134 4.84 1.10 15.69
CA LEU A 134 5.91 1.69 16.50
C LEU A 134 5.36 2.28 17.82
N MET A 135 4.04 2.34 18.00
CA MET A 135 3.45 2.93 19.22
C MET A 135 3.72 2.07 20.45
N PRO A 136 3.99 2.67 21.62
CA PRO A 136 4.31 1.95 22.86
C PRO A 136 3.30 0.87 23.22
N ASP A 137 2.01 1.16 23.13
CA ASP A 137 0.93 0.21 23.47
C ASP A 137 0.97 -1.03 22.58
N THR A 138 1.19 -0.81 21.27
CA THR A 138 1.28 -1.91 20.31
C THR A 138 2.54 -2.74 20.56
N LEU A 139 3.67 -2.10 20.83
CA LEU A 139 4.94 -2.79 21.14
C LEU A 139 4.85 -3.62 22.43
N GLN A 140 4.06 -3.20 23.42
CA GLN A 140 3.82 -3.99 24.64
C GLN A 140 2.83 -5.13 24.41
N SER A 141 1.86 -4.95 23.51
CA SER A 141 0.87 -5.98 23.18
C SER A 141 1.44 -7.13 22.35
N LEU A 142 2.59 -6.93 21.70
CA LEU A 142 3.21 -7.89 20.81
C LEU A 142 4.30 -8.71 21.53
N PRO A 143 4.51 -9.98 21.14
CA PRO A 143 5.67 -10.75 21.57
C PRO A 143 6.98 -10.02 21.30
N LEU A 144 7.95 -10.16 22.21
CA LEU A 144 9.24 -9.44 22.17
C LEU A 144 9.93 -9.47 20.79
N TYR A 145 9.88 -10.60 20.09
CA TYR A 145 10.51 -10.73 18.77
C TYR A 145 9.83 -9.89 17.68
N LEU A 146 8.49 -9.74 17.72
CA LEU A 146 7.76 -8.86 16.80
C LEU A 146 7.96 -7.40 17.17
N SER A 147 7.98 -7.06 18.46
CA SER A 147 8.24 -5.70 18.92
C SER A 147 9.64 -5.24 18.52
N ALA A 148 10.64 -6.10 18.69
CA ALA A 148 12.01 -5.86 18.21
C ALA A 148 12.04 -5.69 16.68
N TYR A 149 11.31 -6.52 15.93
CA TYR A 149 11.19 -6.39 14.48
C TYR A 149 10.60 -5.03 14.07
N CYS A 150 9.50 -4.59 14.69
CA CYS A 150 8.88 -3.29 14.41
C CYS A 150 9.83 -2.14 14.70
N PHE A 151 10.49 -2.15 15.87
CA PHE A 151 11.37 -1.09 16.31
C PHE A 151 12.64 -0.98 15.45
N PHE A 152 13.43 -2.07 15.37
CA PHE A 152 14.66 -2.08 14.60
C PHE A 152 14.41 -2.05 13.10
N GLY A 153 13.35 -2.70 12.63
CA GLY A 153 12.92 -2.66 11.24
C GLY A 153 12.67 -1.23 10.78
N SER A 154 11.88 -0.48 11.55
CA SER A 154 11.47 0.88 11.18
C SER A 154 12.58 1.92 11.34
N LEU A 155 13.36 1.87 12.43
CA LEU A 155 14.33 2.92 12.76
C LEU A 155 15.75 2.65 12.23
N ILE A 156 16.09 1.39 11.96
CA ILE A 156 17.45 1.02 11.56
C ILE A 156 17.45 0.39 10.17
N VAL A 157 16.75 -0.73 9.99
CA VAL A 157 16.84 -1.53 8.76
C VAL A 157 16.31 -0.75 7.56
N ILE A 158 15.11 -0.16 7.64
CA ILE A 158 14.51 0.58 6.53
C ILE A 158 15.35 1.81 6.13
N PRO A 159 15.82 2.67 7.05
CA PRO A 159 16.70 3.78 6.70
C PRO A 159 18.02 3.34 6.07
N ILE A 160 18.66 2.29 6.59
CA ILE A 160 19.90 1.75 6.01
C ILE A 160 19.66 1.27 4.57
N LEU A 161 18.60 0.48 4.36
CA LEU A 161 18.23 0.00 3.02
C LEU A 161 17.85 1.16 2.09
N ALA A 162 17.22 2.23 2.59
CA ALA A 162 16.88 3.41 1.80
C ALA A 162 18.14 4.16 1.32
N VAL A 163 19.19 4.22 2.13
CA VAL A 163 20.48 4.84 1.75
C VAL A 163 21.24 3.95 0.76
N MET A 164 21.28 2.63 0.99
CA MET A 164 22.05 1.70 0.17
C MET A 164 21.40 1.39 -1.19
N LEU A 165 20.08 1.15 -1.20
CA LEU A 165 19.33 0.73 -2.40
C LEU A 165 18.56 1.88 -3.05
N GLY A 166 18.58 3.06 -2.41
CA GLY A 166 17.92 4.27 -2.87
C GLY A 166 16.47 4.40 -2.41
N LYS A 167 15.96 5.64 -2.48
CA LYS A 167 14.66 6.08 -1.93
C LYS A 167 13.41 5.32 -2.42
N ARG A 168 13.51 4.54 -3.51
CA ARG A 168 12.37 3.85 -4.15
C ARG A 168 12.39 2.34 -3.98
N PHE A 169 13.34 1.79 -3.21
CA PHE A 169 13.48 0.34 -3.07
C PHE A 169 12.17 -0.28 -2.54
N TYR A 170 11.60 0.29 -1.48
CA TYR A 170 10.39 -0.23 -0.85
C TYR A 170 9.19 -0.24 -1.80
N CYS A 171 8.89 0.89 -2.43
CA CYS A 171 7.77 1.00 -3.39
C CYS A 171 7.97 0.18 -4.67
N SER A 172 9.21 -0.20 -5.00
CA SER A 172 9.49 -0.95 -6.24
C SER A 172 9.54 -2.45 -6.04
N TRP A 173 9.78 -2.93 -4.82
CA TRP A 173 10.09 -4.34 -4.53
C TRP A 173 9.30 -4.98 -3.39
N ILE A 174 8.71 -4.18 -2.48
CA ILE A 174 8.10 -4.70 -1.25
C ILE A 174 6.65 -4.22 -1.08
N CYS A 175 6.40 -2.93 -1.32
CA CYS A 175 5.11 -2.32 -1.06
C CYS A 175 4.03 -2.86 -2.02
N GLY A 176 2.93 -3.37 -1.47
CA GLY A 176 1.76 -3.79 -2.26
C GLY A 176 1.26 -2.66 -3.16
N CYS A 177 1.09 -1.44 -2.63
CA CYS A 177 0.61 -0.29 -3.39
C CYS A 177 1.48 0.04 -4.61
N GLY A 178 2.81 -0.02 -4.42
CA GLY A 178 3.75 0.16 -5.52
C GLY A 178 3.72 -1.00 -6.52
N GLY A 179 3.53 -2.22 -6.04
CA GLY A 179 3.32 -3.42 -6.86
C GLY A 179 2.07 -3.32 -7.74
N LEU A 180 0.93 -2.89 -7.18
CA LEU A 180 -0.31 -2.68 -7.93
C LEU A 180 -0.18 -1.55 -8.96
N ALA A 181 0.48 -0.44 -8.59
CA ALA A 181 0.75 0.66 -9.52
C ALA A 181 1.67 0.26 -10.69
N ASN A 182 2.63 -0.64 -10.45
CA ASN A 182 3.55 -1.15 -11.47
C ASN A 182 2.97 -2.34 -12.28
N THR A 183 1.79 -2.84 -11.93
CA THR A 183 1.11 -3.95 -12.60
C THR A 183 -0.23 -3.48 -13.18
N PHE A 184 -1.30 -3.60 -12.40
CA PHE A 184 -2.65 -3.22 -12.81
C PHE A 184 -2.77 -1.74 -13.18
N GLY A 185 -2.03 -0.86 -12.51
CA GLY A 185 -2.08 0.59 -12.74
C GLY A 185 -1.29 1.09 -13.95
N ASP A 186 -0.44 0.27 -14.56
CA ASP A 186 0.45 0.69 -15.66
C ASP A 186 -0.27 1.32 -16.87
N PRO A 187 -1.46 0.84 -17.31
CA PRO A 187 -2.18 1.40 -18.45
C PRO A 187 -2.49 2.91 -18.35
N TRP A 188 -2.72 3.41 -17.14
CA TRP A 188 -3.09 4.82 -16.86
C TRP A 188 -1.92 5.69 -16.42
N ARG A 189 -0.70 5.14 -16.33
CA ARG A 189 0.48 5.87 -15.82
C ARG A 189 0.82 7.14 -16.60
N HIS A 190 0.48 7.17 -17.88
CA HIS A 190 0.71 8.31 -18.75
C HIS A 190 -0.24 9.50 -18.48
N LEU A 191 -1.33 9.29 -17.74
CA LEU A 191 -2.28 10.35 -17.37
C LEU A 191 -1.80 11.20 -16.20
N THR A 192 -0.76 10.75 -15.48
CA THR A 192 -0.13 11.46 -14.38
C THR A 192 0.48 12.77 -14.87
N ALA A 193 0.17 13.87 -14.18
CA ALA A 193 0.72 15.18 -14.49
C ALA A 193 2.23 15.23 -14.20
N THR A 194 3.01 15.75 -15.13
CA THR A 194 4.48 15.84 -15.05
C THR A 194 4.97 17.29 -14.97
N ASP A 195 4.09 18.21 -14.60
CA ASP A 195 4.38 19.63 -14.48
C ASP A 195 5.17 19.95 -13.20
N THR A 196 5.85 21.10 -13.23
CA THR A 196 6.66 21.57 -12.10
C THR A 196 5.81 21.91 -10.88
N LYS A 197 4.52 22.24 -11.03
CA LYS A 197 3.62 22.48 -9.89
C LYS A 197 3.29 21.18 -9.18
N SER A 198 2.95 20.10 -9.91
CA SER A 198 2.79 18.77 -9.33
C SER A 198 4.03 18.28 -8.59
N TRP A 199 5.23 18.52 -9.13
CA TRP A 199 6.47 18.16 -8.44
C TRP A 199 6.68 18.93 -7.13
N LYS A 200 6.45 20.26 -7.12
CA LYS A 200 6.53 21.07 -5.90
C LYS A 200 5.52 20.60 -4.86
N PHE A 201 4.31 20.27 -5.29
CA PHE A 201 3.25 19.74 -4.42
C PHE A 201 3.63 18.39 -3.81
N GLU A 202 4.18 17.46 -4.61
CA GLU A 202 4.66 16.16 -4.13
C GLU A 202 5.73 16.36 -3.05
N MET A 203 6.71 17.24 -3.31
CA MET A 203 7.77 17.53 -2.34
C MET A 203 7.20 18.07 -1.02
N VAL A 204 6.31 19.07 -1.06
CA VAL A 204 5.71 19.63 0.16
C VAL A 204 4.91 18.58 0.92
N THR A 205 4.10 17.78 0.23
CA THR A 205 3.22 16.78 0.84
C THR A 205 4.02 15.66 1.51
N VAL A 206 5.10 15.17 0.87
CA VAL A 206 5.93 14.12 1.46
C VAL A 206 6.61 14.61 2.75
N HIS A 207 7.13 15.84 2.76
CA HIS A 207 7.80 16.37 3.94
C HIS A 207 6.81 16.74 5.04
N SER A 208 5.61 17.26 4.70
CA SER A 208 4.58 17.55 5.70
C SER A 208 4.08 16.28 6.38
N VAL A 209 3.79 15.21 5.63
CA VAL A 209 3.39 13.91 6.18
C VAL A 209 4.51 13.32 7.04
N MET A 210 5.77 13.45 6.63
CA MET A 210 6.91 12.97 7.41
C MET A 210 7.06 13.74 8.73
N LEU A 211 6.96 15.09 8.71
CA LEU A 211 6.97 15.90 9.92
C LEU A 211 5.83 15.54 10.87
N LEU A 212 4.62 15.34 10.33
CA LEU A 212 3.48 14.89 11.11
C LEU A 212 3.73 13.50 11.74
N ALA A 213 4.24 12.54 10.97
CA ALA A 213 4.52 11.20 11.47
C ALA A 213 5.58 11.21 12.59
N PHE A 214 6.66 11.97 12.45
CA PHE A 214 7.65 12.13 13.52
C PHE A 214 7.05 12.87 14.73
N GLY A 215 6.28 13.92 14.49
CA GLY A 215 5.64 14.72 15.55
C GLY A 215 4.66 13.91 16.39
N THR A 216 3.73 13.20 15.76
CA THR A 216 2.76 12.34 16.46
C THR A 216 3.45 11.21 17.21
N THR A 217 4.45 10.58 16.60
CA THR A 217 5.24 9.53 17.27
C THR A 217 5.95 10.10 18.50
N ALA A 218 6.62 11.25 18.37
CA ALA A 218 7.30 11.88 19.50
C ALA A 218 6.33 12.25 20.63
N LEU A 219 5.18 12.83 20.30
CA LEU A 219 4.15 13.20 21.29
C LEU A 219 3.63 11.98 22.06
N VAL A 220 3.29 10.89 21.36
CA VAL A 220 2.82 9.65 22.00
C VAL A 220 3.90 9.03 22.88
N PHE A 221 5.16 9.05 22.47
CA PHE A 221 6.26 8.56 23.31
C PHE A 221 6.52 9.45 24.53
N ILE A 222 6.36 10.77 24.41
CA ILE A 222 6.47 11.70 25.54
C ILE A 222 5.35 11.43 26.54
N ASP A 223 4.11 11.27 26.08
CA ASP A 223 2.98 10.92 26.93
C ASP A 223 3.21 9.55 27.61
N PHE A 224 3.68 8.55 26.87
CA PHE A 224 3.99 7.25 27.43
C PHE A 224 5.08 7.29 28.54
N LEU A 225 6.09 8.16 28.42
CA LEU A 225 7.18 8.25 29.39
C LEU A 225 6.88 9.18 30.58
N PHE A 226 6.05 10.21 30.39
CA PHE A 226 5.84 11.29 31.35
C PHE A 226 4.37 11.53 31.73
N GLY A 227 3.41 10.90 31.05
CA GLY A 227 1.98 11.07 31.24
C GLY A 227 1.53 10.74 32.67
N ASP A 228 2.11 9.68 33.25
CA ASP A 228 1.87 9.30 34.66
C ASP A 228 2.28 10.40 35.66
N ARG A 229 3.21 11.28 35.29
CA ARG A 229 3.67 12.40 36.14
C ARG A 229 2.88 13.68 35.92
N TYR A 230 2.19 13.80 34.78
CA TYR A 230 1.43 14.99 34.38
C TYR A 230 0.06 14.60 33.80
N PRO A 231 -0.90 14.20 34.65
CA PRO A 231 -2.22 13.73 34.20
C PRO A 231 -3.03 14.78 33.43
N ALA A 232 -2.65 16.06 33.50
CA ALA A 232 -3.25 17.13 32.69
C ALA A 232 -2.85 17.10 31.20
N LEU A 233 -1.80 16.35 30.84
CA LEU A 233 -1.30 16.20 29.48
C LEU A 233 -1.57 14.82 28.89
N SER A 234 -2.04 13.87 29.72
CA SER A 234 -2.27 12.50 29.31
C SER A 234 -3.67 12.32 28.73
N ALA A 235 -3.75 11.64 27.58
CA ALA A 235 -5.01 11.24 26.99
C ALA A 235 -5.52 9.98 27.71
N THR A 236 -6.40 10.17 28.70
CA THR A 236 -7.20 9.08 29.30
C THR A 236 -8.01 8.32 28.25
#